data_AF-A0A1C9W5Y5-F1
#
_entry.id   AF-A0A1C9W5Y5-F1
#
_cell.length_a   1.000
_cell.length_b   1.000
_cell.length_c   1.000
_cell.angle_alpha   90.00
_cell.angle_beta   90.00
_cell.angle_gamma   90.00
#
_symmetry.space_group_name_H-M   'P 1'
#
loop_
_entity.id
_entity.type
_entity.pdbx_description
1 polymer ?
#
loop_
_entity_poly.entity_id
_entity_poly.type
_entity_poly.pdbx_seq_one_letter_code
_entity_poly.pdbx_strand_id
1 'polypeptide(L)'
;MDKPSISPAIREEIGRRLLSAEREHGVKILFCCESGSRAWGFASPDSDYDVRFIYIRPEDWYLSFDVENKRDVIECPIVDEIDCSGWDLRKALYLFTRTNGALLEWLNSPIRYIEKGDLADRLKVLAPHAINDVALCYHYSHMARNNAREHLGKTKVKLKRTSTSSGPY
;
A
#
# COMPACT_ATOMS: atom_id res chain seq x y z
N MET A 1 14.38 -17.28 -6.58
CA MET A 1 14.40 -15.81 -6.44
C MET A 1 14.39 -15.51 -4.95
N ASP A 2 15.40 -14.80 -4.45
CA ASP A 2 15.39 -14.35 -3.05
C ASP A 2 14.15 -13.48 -2.81
N LYS A 3 13.45 -13.74 -1.69
CA LYS A 3 12.33 -12.89 -1.28
C LYS A 3 12.87 -11.48 -1.06
N PRO A 4 12.21 -10.43 -1.59
CA PRO A 4 12.61 -9.07 -1.28
C PRO A 4 12.55 -8.89 0.24
N SER A 5 13.68 -8.51 0.82
CA SER A 5 13.87 -8.48 2.27
C SER A 5 13.96 -7.03 2.72
N ILE A 6 13.06 -6.63 3.63
CA ILE A 6 13.09 -5.33 4.32
C ILE A 6 13.99 -5.47 5.53
N SER A 7 14.85 -4.48 5.79
CA SER A 7 15.75 -4.51 6.93
C SER A 7 14.98 -4.62 8.25
N PRO A 8 15.51 -5.33 9.27
CA PRO A 8 14.82 -5.47 10.55
C PRO A 8 14.51 -4.12 11.23
N ALA A 9 15.41 -3.15 11.13
CA ALA A 9 15.23 -1.82 11.71
C ALA A 9 14.05 -1.05 11.08
N ILE A 10 13.90 -1.12 9.75
CA ILE A 10 12.77 -0.49 9.07
C ILE A 10 11.46 -1.20 9.41
N ARG A 11 11.47 -2.53 9.48
CA ARG A 11 10.29 -3.30 9.92
C ARG A 11 9.83 -2.90 11.32
N GLU A 12 10.78 -2.67 12.24
CA GLU A 12 10.49 -2.20 13.59
C GLU A 12 9.92 -0.77 13.61
N GLU A 13 10.48 0.15 12.83
CA GLU A 13 9.96 1.52 12.66
C GLU A 13 8.52 1.50 12.12
N ILE A 14 8.26 0.74 11.06
CA ILE A 14 6.92 0.55 10.50
C ILE A 14 5.98 0.01 11.59
N GLY A 15 6.40 -1.02 12.34
CA GLY A 15 5.62 -1.55 13.46
C GLY A 15 5.26 -0.49 14.50
N ARG A 16 6.21 0.37 14.88
CA ARG A 16 5.96 1.49 15.82
C ARG A 16 4.96 2.50 15.27
N ARG A 17 5.05 2.86 13.99
CA ARG A 17 4.11 3.80 13.36
C ARG A 17 2.71 3.23 13.27
N LEU A 18 2.58 1.95 12.90
CA LEU A 18 1.29 1.26 12.85
C LEU A 18 0.64 1.18 14.23
N LEU A 19 1.41 0.88 15.29
CA LEU A 19 0.94 0.92 16.67
C LEU A 19 0.52 2.34 17.11
N SER A 20 1.22 3.37 16.66
CA SER A 20 0.83 4.76 16.92
C SER A 20 -0.49 5.10 16.24
N ALA A 21 -0.66 4.71 14.98
CA ALA A 21 -1.90 4.91 14.23
C ALA A 21 -3.09 4.17 14.85
N GLU A 22 -2.91 2.93 15.33
CA GLU A 22 -3.94 2.19 16.07
C GLU A 22 -4.41 2.99 17.30
N ARG A 23 -3.48 3.53 18.09
CA ARG A 23 -3.78 4.31 19.30
C ARG A 23 -4.43 5.66 18.99
N GLU A 24 -3.85 6.42 18.07
CA GLU A 24 -4.30 7.77 17.72
C GLU A 24 -5.72 7.77 17.15
N HIS A 25 -6.02 6.80 16.27
CA HIS A 25 -7.32 6.73 15.61
C HIS A 25 -8.33 5.82 16.32
N GLY A 26 -7.93 5.13 17.40
CA GLY A 26 -8.77 4.18 18.11
C GLY A 26 -9.20 3.00 17.24
N VAL A 27 -8.31 2.49 16.40
CA VAL A 27 -8.60 1.43 15.42
C VAL A 27 -7.73 0.20 15.67
N LYS A 28 -8.09 -0.92 15.03
CA LYS A 28 -7.27 -2.13 15.00
C LYS A 28 -6.86 -2.44 13.56
N ILE A 29 -5.57 -2.54 13.30
CA ILE A 29 -5.01 -2.95 12.01
C ILE A 29 -5.07 -4.47 11.92
N LEU A 30 -5.76 -4.97 10.90
CA LEU A 30 -5.97 -6.40 10.64
C LEU A 30 -4.94 -6.96 9.65
N PHE A 31 -4.54 -6.14 8.67
CA PHE A 31 -3.60 -6.53 7.63
C PHE A 31 -2.72 -5.34 7.26
N CYS A 32 -1.43 -5.57 7.04
CA CYS A 32 -0.51 -4.56 6.54
C CYS A 32 0.57 -5.19 5.66
N CYS A 33 0.86 -4.56 4.52
CA CYS A 33 1.82 -5.03 3.53
C CYS A 33 2.59 -3.88 2.89
N GLU A 34 3.65 -4.23 2.19
CA GLU A 34 4.33 -3.35 1.24
C GLU A 34 3.57 -3.36 -0.10
N SER A 35 3.22 -2.22 -0.67
CA SER A 35 2.59 -2.15 -2.01
C SER A 35 3.52 -1.63 -3.10
N GLY A 36 4.69 -1.12 -2.73
CA GLY A 36 5.57 -0.36 -3.62
C GLY A 36 6.45 -1.21 -4.52
N SER A 37 7.37 -0.55 -5.22
CA SER A 37 8.40 -1.20 -6.06
C SER A 37 9.21 -2.26 -5.29
N ARG A 38 9.33 -2.09 -3.96
CA ARG A 38 9.99 -3.02 -3.03
C ARG A 38 9.27 -4.37 -2.93
N ALA A 39 7.94 -4.40 -2.97
CA ALA A 39 7.18 -5.64 -2.98
C ALA A 39 7.43 -6.47 -4.24
N TRP A 40 7.76 -5.82 -5.37
CA TRP A 40 7.90 -6.48 -6.67
C TRP A 40 9.35 -6.61 -7.17
N GLY A 41 10.33 -6.25 -6.34
CA GLY A 41 11.75 -6.40 -6.65
C GLY A 41 12.33 -5.35 -7.61
N PHE A 42 11.62 -4.25 -7.85
CA PHE A 42 12.05 -3.16 -8.74
C PHE A 42 12.62 -1.95 -7.98
N ALA A 43 12.77 -2.05 -6.66
CA ALA A 43 13.22 -0.94 -5.84
C ALA A 43 14.68 -0.57 -6.08
N SER A 44 14.91 0.72 -6.31
CA SER A 44 16.21 1.35 -6.13
C SER A 44 16.47 1.56 -4.62
N PRO A 45 17.73 1.83 -4.21
CA PRO A 45 18.05 2.22 -2.83
C PRO A 45 17.18 3.37 -2.31
N ASP A 46 16.91 4.37 -3.17
CA ASP A 46 16.12 5.58 -2.87
C ASP A 46 14.60 5.39 -3.00
N SER A 47 14.09 4.15 -3.09
CA SER A 47 12.64 3.91 -3.18
C SER A 47 11.98 4.08 -1.82
N ASP A 48 10.86 4.82 -1.78
CA ASP A 48 10.01 4.93 -0.61
C ASP A 48 9.49 3.53 -0.17
N TYR A 49 9.08 3.42 1.11
CA TYR A 49 8.34 2.28 1.65
C TYR A 49 6.85 2.59 1.59
N ASP A 50 6.14 1.96 0.66
CA ASP A 50 4.70 2.11 0.48
C ASP A 50 3.97 1.13 1.41
N VAL A 51 3.74 1.56 2.64
CA VAL A 51 3.08 0.75 3.66
C VAL A 51 1.58 0.95 3.55
N ARG A 52 0.86 -0.15 3.27
CA ARG A 52 -0.60 -0.15 3.12
C ARG A 52 -1.24 -1.06 4.14
N PHE A 53 -2.33 -0.63 4.74
CA PHE A 53 -3.00 -1.40 5.77
C PHE A 53 -4.53 -1.36 5.71
N ILE A 54 -5.16 -2.41 6.23
CA ILE A 54 -6.60 -2.51 6.45
C ILE A 54 -6.84 -2.49 7.95
N TYR A 55 -7.74 -1.61 8.39
CA TYR A 55 -8.09 -1.46 9.79
C TYR A 55 -9.59 -1.59 10.01
N ILE A 56 -9.97 -1.90 11.25
CA ILE A 56 -11.35 -1.96 11.72
C ILE A 56 -11.55 -0.98 12.88
N ARG A 57 -12.75 -0.40 12.95
CA ARG A 57 -13.17 0.56 13.98
C ARG A 57 -14.03 -0.13 15.05
N PRO A 58 -14.28 0.55 16.18
CA PRO A 58 -15.31 0.15 17.14
C PRO A 58 -16.70 0.00 16.49
N GLU A 59 -17.53 -0.89 17.03
CA GLU A 59 -18.83 -1.26 16.47
C GLU A 59 -19.79 -0.07 16.34
N ASP A 60 -19.82 0.78 17.36
CA ASP A 60 -20.59 2.03 17.44
C ASP A 60 -20.27 3.00 16.29
N TRP A 61 -19.05 2.96 15.74
CA TRP A 61 -18.73 3.73 14.54
C TRP A 61 -19.53 3.23 13.32
N TYR A 62 -19.64 1.91 13.15
CA TYR A 62 -20.36 1.31 12.02
C TYR A 62 -21.88 1.40 12.14
N LEU A 63 -22.40 1.40 13.37
CA LEU A 63 -23.84 1.51 13.65
C LEU A 63 -24.37 2.95 13.62
N SER A 64 -23.53 3.93 13.33
CA SER A 64 -23.93 5.33 13.21
C SER A 64 -24.77 5.60 11.96
N PHE A 65 -25.78 6.47 12.08
CA PHE A 65 -26.71 6.78 10.99
C PHE A 65 -26.02 7.44 9.77
N ASP A 66 -24.90 8.11 9.99
CA ASP A 66 -24.14 8.88 9.02
C ASP A 66 -22.85 8.16 8.56
N VAL A 67 -22.73 6.85 8.81
CA VAL A 67 -21.53 6.04 8.52
C VAL A 67 -21.01 6.21 7.08
N GLU A 68 -21.91 6.39 6.12
CA GLU A 68 -21.57 6.59 4.70
C GLU A 68 -20.80 7.90 4.44
N ASN A 69 -20.98 8.92 5.28
CA ASN A 69 -20.32 10.23 5.16
C ASN A 69 -19.02 10.32 5.98
N LYS A 70 -18.72 9.33 6.82
CA LYS A 70 -17.54 9.34 7.67
C LYS A 70 -16.28 8.98 6.88
N ARG A 71 -15.16 9.62 7.24
CA ARG A 71 -13.86 9.34 6.64
C ARG A 71 -13.42 7.90 6.93
N ASP A 72 -13.12 7.16 5.86
CA ASP A 72 -12.80 5.74 5.84
C ASP A 72 -11.33 5.47 5.43
N VAL A 73 -10.49 6.51 5.46
CA VAL A 73 -9.06 6.48 5.12
C VAL A 73 -8.24 7.12 6.25
N ILE A 74 -7.13 6.48 6.60
CA ILE A 74 -6.08 7.03 7.47
C ILE A 74 -4.84 7.25 6.61
N GLU A 75 -4.26 8.44 6.67
CA GLU A 75 -3.00 8.81 6.02
C GLU A 75 -2.06 9.34 7.09
N CYS A 76 -0.92 8.67 7.28
CA CYS A 76 0.09 9.11 8.22
C CYS A 76 1.04 10.11 7.55
N PRO A 77 1.68 11.00 8.33
CA PRO A 77 2.76 11.83 7.80
C PRO A 77 3.89 10.99 7.20
N ILE A 78 4.37 11.39 6.01
CA ILE A 78 5.54 10.77 5.39
C ILE A 78 6.79 11.28 6.11
N VAL A 79 7.50 10.36 6.76
CA VAL A 79 8.74 10.63 7.50
C VAL A 79 9.71 9.48 7.19
N ASP A 80 10.99 9.76 7.01
CA ASP A 80 12.03 8.75 6.69
C ASP A 80 11.68 7.86 5.48
N GLU A 81 11.08 8.45 4.43
CA GLU A 81 10.69 7.73 3.19
C GLU A 81 9.64 6.63 3.41
N ILE A 82 8.97 6.59 4.57
CA ILE A 82 7.89 5.65 4.85
C ILE A 82 6.54 6.35 4.67
N ASP A 83 5.80 5.93 3.64
CA ASP A 83 4.44 6.37 3.35
C ASP A 83 3.44 5.32 3.87
N CYS A 84 2.79 5.63 4.99
CA CYS A 84 1.77 4.78 5.59
C CYS A 84 0.37 5.31 5.28
N SER A 85 -0.45 4.51 4.60
CA SER A 85 -1.88 4.81 4.43
C SER A 85 -2.72 3.55 4.55
N GLY A 86 -3.97 3.70 4.97
CA GLY A 86 -4.84 2.56 5.19
C GLY A 86 -6.31 2.83 4.99
N TRP A 87 -7.03 1.76 4.71
CA TRP A 87 -8.46 1.77 4.46
C TRP A 87 -9.21 1.08 5.58
N ASP A 88 -10.34 1.66 5.95
CA ASP A 88 -11.33 1.01 6.81
C ASP A 88 -11.82 -0.28 6.13
N LEU A 89 -12.15 -1.28 6.96
CA LEU A 89 -12.61 -2.58 6.51
C LEU A 89 -13.83 -2.48 5.58
N ARG A 90 -14.80 -1.60 5.87
CA ARG A 90 -15.98 -1.38 5.02
C ARG A 90 -15.55 -0.89 3.63
N LYS A 91 -14.63 0.07 3.57
CA LYS A 91 -14.08 0.59 2.31
C LYS A 91 -13.33 -0.50 1.55
N ALA A 92 -12.46 -1.24 2.22
CA ALA A 92 -11.71 -2.32 1.61
C ALA A 92 -12.64 -3.39 1.01
N LEU A 93 -13.66 -3.83 1.76
CA LEU A 93 -14.66 -4.78 1.26
C LEU A 93 -15.48 -4.22 0.09
N TYR A 94 -15.88 -2.95 0.15
CA TYR A 94 -16.55 -2.30 -0.98
C TYR A 94 -15.65 -2.30 -2.23
N LEU A 95 -14.40 -1.88 -2.11
CA LEU A 95 -13.44 -1.86 -3.22
C LEU A 95 -13.14 -3.27 -3.76
N PHE A 96 -13.13 -4.28 -2.90
CA PHE A 96 -13.02 -5.68 -3.29
C PHE A 96 -14.15 -6.09 -4.24
N THR A 97 -15.40 -5.75 -3.93
CA THR A 97 -16.56 -6.03 -4.81
C THR A 97 -16.52 -5.28 -6.14
N ARG A 98 -15.73 -4.21 -6.24
CA ARG A 98 -15.58 -3.39 -7.45
C ARG A 98 -14.37 -3.77 -8.30
N THR A 99 -13.69 -4.88 -7.98
CA THR A 99 -12.46 -5.30 -8.68
C THR A 99 -11.38 -4.20 -8.66
N ASN A 100 -11.17 -3.57 -7.50
CA ASN A 100 -10.12 -2.57 -7.35
C ASN A 100 -8.73 -3.24 -7.37
N GLY A 101 -7.89 -2.89 -8.36
CA GLY A 101 -6.56 -3.49 -8.51
C GLY A 101 -5.61 -3.24 -7.36
N ALA A 102 -5.67 -2.05 -6.73
CA ALA A 102 -4.79 -1.72 -5.61
C ALA A 102 -5.03 -2.65 -4.40
N LEU A 103 -6.29 -2.96 -4.06
CA LEU A 103 -6.56 -3.91 -2.98
C LEU A 103 -6.03 -5.31 -3.30
N LEU A 104 -6.14 -5.74 -4.55
CA LEU A 104 -5.61 -7.04 -4.98
C LEU A 104 -4.09 -7.07 -4.92
N GLU A 105 -3.42 -5.98 -5.29
CA GLU A 105 -1.97 -5.82 -5.12
C GLU A 105 -1.58 -5.93 -3.65
N TRP A 106 -2.33 -5.31 -2.74
CA TRP A 106 -2.07 -5.40 -1.30
C TRP A 106 -2.19 -6.84 -0.81
N LEU A 107 -3.29 -7.52 -1.15
CA LEU A 107 -3.54 -8.90 -0.74
C LEU A 107 -2.46 -9.85 -1.28
N ASN A 108 -1.98 -9.62 -2.51
CA ASN A 108 -0.97 -10.43 -3.18
C ASN A 108 0.48 -10.00 -2.88
N SER A 109 0.69 -8.97 -2.06
CA SER A 109 2.02 -8.54 -1.69
C SER A 109 2.81 -9.68 -1.01
N PRO A 110 4.07 -9.91 -1.42
CA PRO A 110 4.92 -10.92 -0.80
C PRO A 110 5.52 -10.46 0.54
N ILE A 111 5.46 -9.16 0.85
CA ILE A 111 6.00 -8.58 2.08
C ILE A 111 4.83 -8.14 2.96
N ARG A 112 4.59 -8.92 4.01
CA ARG A 112 3.55 -8.63 5.01
C ARG A 112 4.21 -8.14 6.29
N TYR A 113 3.72 -7.03 6.82
CA TYR A 113 4.15 -6.45 8.08
C TYR A 113 3.27 -6.90 9.23
N ILE A 114 1.95 -6.96 9.00
CA ILE A 114 0.95 -7.41 9.98
C ILE A 114 -0.05 -8.33 9.27
N GLU A 115 -0.37 -9.44 9.92
CA GLU A 115 -1.47 -10.31 9.53
C GLU A 115 -2.14 -10.84 10.81
N LYS A 116 -3.25 -10.21 11.19
CA LYS A 116 -4.05 -10.60 12.36
C LYS A 116 -5.33 -11.29 11.87
N GLY A 117 -5.57 -12.51 12.34
CA GLY A 117 -6.72 -13.30 11.92
C GLY A 117 -6.58 -13.83 10.48
N ASP A 118 -7.70 -14.05 9.81
CA ASP A 118 -7.79 -14.73 8.51
C ASP A 118 -8.38 -13.84 7.39
N LEU A 119 -8.45 -12.53 7.59
CA LEU A 119 -9.07 -11.59 6.65
C LEU A 119 -8.47 -11.70 5.24
N ALA A 120 -7.15 -11.60 5.13
CA ALA A 120 -6.48 -11.60 3.83
C ALA A 120 -6.64 -12.95 3.11
N ASP A 121 -6.57 -14.05 3.85
CA ASP A 121 -6.75 -15.39 3.31
C ASP A 121 -8.20 -15.61 2.83
N ARG A 122 -9.19 -15.19 3.62
CA ARG A 122 -10.61 -15.24 3.20
C ARG A 122 -10.86 -14.42 1.95
N LEU A 123 -10.32 -13.20 1.88
CA LEU A 123 -10.47 -12.37 0.69
C LEU A 123 -9.81 -13.00 -0.55
N LYS A 124 -8.64 -13.64 -0.39
CA LYS A 124 -8.01 -14.39 -1.49
C LYS A 124 -8.85 -15.57 -1.97
N VAL A 125 -9.49 -16.30 -1.05
CA VAL A 125 -10.38 -17.43 -1.41
C VAL A 125 -11.64 -16.92 -2.13
N LEU A 126 -12.15 -15.75 -1.75
CA LEU A 126 -13.33 -15.14 -2.37
C LEU A 126 -13.01 -14.43 -3.70
N ALA A 127 -11.75 -14.06 -3.93
CA ALA A 127 -11.31 -13.29 -5.09
C ALA A 127 -11.82 -13.87 -6.44
N PRO A 128 -11.69 -15.19 -6.73
CA PRO A 128 -12.19 -15.76 -7.99
C PRO A 128 -13.69 -15.62 -8.22
N HIS A 129 -14.48 -15.40 -7.17
CA HIS A 129 -15.94 -15.32 -7.23
C HIS A 129 -16.46 -13.88 -7.21
N ALA A 130 -15.66 -12.94 -6.70
CA ALA A 130 -16.03 -11.53 -6.57
C ALA A 130 -15.39 -10.63 -7.65
N ILE A 131 -14.35 -11.12 -8.32
CA ILE A 131 -13.58 -10.36 -9.31
C ILE A 131 -14.10 -10.63 -10.72
N ASN A 132 -14.17 -9.56 -11.50
CA ASN A 132 -14.39 -9.66 -12.94
C ASN A 132 -13.05 -9.56 -13.67
N ASP A 133 -12.57 -10.68 -14.22
CA ASP A 133 -11.28 -10.76 -14.91
C ASP A 133 -11.14 -9.76 -16.08
N VAL A 134 -12.24 -9.48 -16.79
CA VAL A 134 -12.28 -8.49 -17.87
C VAL A 134 -12.07 -7.09 -17.30
N ALA A 135 -12.73 -6.75 -16.20
CA ALA A 135 -12.54 -5.47 -15.51
C ALA A 135 -11.11 -5.30 -14.99
N LEU A 136 -10.51 -6.38 -14.46
CA LEU A 136 -9.13 -6.39 -14.00
C LEU A 136 -8.12 -6.13 -15.13
N CYS A 137 -8.31 -6.78 -16.28
CA CYS A 137 -7.52 -6.53 -17.49
C CYS A 137 -7.64 -5.07 -17.95
N TYR A 138 -8.85 -4.50 -17.98
CA TYR A 138 -9.04 -3.10 -18.32
C TYR A 138 -8.34 -2.16 -17.34
N HIS A 139 -8.43 -2.43 -16.03
CA HIS A 139 -7.78 -1.66 -14.98
C HIS A 139 -6.26 -1.62 -15.17
N TYR A 140 -5.61 -2.78 -15.30
CA TYR A 140 -4.17 -2.85 -15.55
C TYR A 140 -3.78 -2.22 -16.89
N SER A 141 -4.57 -2.42 -17.94
CA SER A 141 -4.31 -1.78 -19.24
C SER A 141 -4.44 -0.25 -19.20
N HIS A 142 -5.33 0.28 -18.36
CA HIS A 142 -5.53 1.71 -18.18
C HIS A 142 -4.40 2.31 -17.34
N MET A 143 -4.03 1.66 -16.23
CA MET A 143 -2.86 2.03 -15.43
C MET A 143 -1.58 2.03 -16.27
N ALA A 144 -1.33 0.98 -17.05
CA ALA A 144 -0.17 0.89 -17.92
C ALA A 144 -0.13 2.03 -18.95
N ARG A 145 -1.28 2.37 -19.56
CA ARG A 145 -1.38 3.50 -20.52
C ARG A 145 -1.17 4.85 -19.85
N ASN A 146 -1.72 5.08 -18.66
CA ASN A 146 -1.55 6.33 -17.93
C ASN A 146 -0.11 6.51 -17.47
N ASN A 147 0.49 5.47 -16.91
CA ASN A 147 1.90 5.46 -16.51
C ASN A 147 2.82 5.67 -17.74
N ALA A 148 2.56 4.97 -18.85
CA ALA A 148 3.29 5.17 -20.10
C ALA A 148 3.16 6.60 -20.64
N ARG A 149 1.97 7.20 -20.59
CA ARG A 149 1.76 8.61 -21.00
C ARG A 149 2.52 9.59 -20.11
N GLU A 150 2.53 9.38 -18.80
CA GLU A 150 3.26 10.22 -17.85
C GLU A 150 4.79 10.12 -17.98
N HIS A 151 5.31 8.93 -18.32
CA HIS A 151 6.74 8.67 -18.40
C HIS A 151 7.34 8.87 -19.80
N LEU A 152 6.58 8.62 -20.87
CA LEU A 152 7.05 8.83 -22.26
C LEU A 152 7.00 10.31 -22.68
N GLY A 153 6.24 11.15 -21.99
CA GLY A 153 6.22 12.61 -22.20
C GLY A 153 7.32 13.38 -21.46
N LYS A 154 8.02 12.75 -20.51
CA LYS A 154 9.08 13.37 -19.69
C LYS A 154 10.46 12.83 -20.08
N THR A 155 10.79 12.85 -21.37
CA THR A 155 12.17 12.67 -21.86
C THR A 155 13.00 13.93 -21.60
N LYS A 156 13.12 14.31 -20.33
CA LYS A 156 14.25 15.06 -19.78
C LYS A 156 14.57 14.43 -18.42
N VAL A 157 15.13 13.21 -18.49
CA VAL A 157 15.87 12.64 -17.37
C VAL A 157 16.96 13.65 -17.02
N LYS A 158 16.81 14.32 -15.86
CA LYS A 158 17.90 15.11 -15.28
C LYS A 158 19.02 14.13 -14.95
N LEU A 159 20.08 14.11 -15.76
CA LEU A 159 21.36 13.54 -15.39
C LEU A 159 21.84 14.28 -14.12
N LYS A 160 21.69 13.62 -12.97
CA LYS A 160 22.23 14.10 -11.70
C LYS A 160 23.75 14.02 -11.81
N ARG A 161 24.42 15.17 -11.84
CA ARG A 161 25.89 15.28 -11.91
C ARG A 161 26.49 14.56 -10.70
N THR A 162 27.32 13.55 -10.95
CA THR A 162 28.30 13.08 -9.97
C THR A 162 29.35 14.18 -9.83
N SER A 163 29.35 14.85 -8.68
CA SER A 163 30.47 15.69 -8.24
C SER A 163 31.61 14.77 -7.82
N THR A 164 32.46 14.38 -8.77
CA THR A 164 33.80 13.90 -8.43
C THR A 164 34.62 15.12 -8.07
N SER A 165 34.83 15.32 -6.77
CA SER A 165 35.82 16.22 -6.23
C SER A 165 37.21 15.71 -6.61
N SER A 166 37.78 16.23 -7.70
CA SER A 166 39.22 16.25 -7.91
C SER A 166 39.71 17.66 -7.58
N GLY A 167 40.13 17.85 -6.31
CA GLY A 167 40.90 19.02 -5.92
C GLY A 167 42.28 18.98 -6.58
N PRO A 168 42.86 20.13 -6.94
CA PRO A 168 44.26 20.19 -7.35
C PRO A 168 45.13 20.12 -6.10
N TYR A 169 46.16 19.29 -6.13
CA TYR A 169 47.53 19.47 -5.62
C TYR A 169 48.20 18.11 -5.47
#